data_AF-A0A402ADD7-F1
#
_entry.id   AF-A0A402ADD7-F1
#
_cell.length_a   1.000
_cell.length_b   1.000
_cell.length_c   1.000
_cell.angle_alpha   90.00
_cell.angle_beta   90.00
_cell.angle_gamma   90.00
#
_symmetry.space_group_name_H-M   'P 1'
#
loop_
_entity.id
_entity.type
_entity.pdbx_description
1 polymer ?
#
loop_
_entity_poly.entity_id
_entity_poly.type
_entity_poly.pdbx_seq_one_letter_code
_entity_poly.pdbx_strand_id
1 'polypeptide(L)'
;MPPGFKKLTAAQRALAQLLQVPPELLMTVALHSSDIPKQTTKDDFAAWVELLPQKRRSDYLVRLARNEPGLSRLLIKELRELGQPANKADSTENIRIAYSTLLAESKRVKEKYERAKREEEQRARLQHMKNIHDHQSDYWYQADQAAIRKTSTGYDEATRLLVELREVAEYFHETEEFQKRFRNWLIPHSRRPALLQRLRDRKFPFPEAPEV
;
A
#
# COMPACT_ATOMS: atom_id res chain seq x y z
N MET A 1 -8.43 22.67 11.43
CA MET A 1 -8.33 21.36 10.75
C MET A 1 -8.79 20.30 11.73
N PRO A 2 -9.60 19.32 11.33
CA PRO A 2 -10.02 18.27 12.26
C PRO A 2 -8.80 17.43 12.71
N PRO A 3 -8.76 17.01 13.98
CA PRO A 3 -7.71 16.12 14.47
C PRO A 3 -7.84 14.72 13.85
N GLY A 4 -6.73 13.97 13.81
CA GLY A 4 -6.74 12.54 13.46
C GLY A 4 -6.46 12.16 12.02
N PHE A 5 -6.10 13.11 11.15
CA PHE A 5 -5.73 12.80 9.77
C PHE A 5 -4.33 12.17 9.64
N LYS A 6 -3.49 12.26 10.68
CA LYS A 6 -2.18 11.56 10.75
C LYS A 6 -2.31 10.04 10.80
N LYS A 7 -3.41 9.49 11.32
CA LYS A 7 -3.63 8.05 11.49
C LYS A 7 -5.04 7.65 11.06
N LEU A 8 -5.24 7.56 9.75
CA LEU A 8 -6.50 7.05 9.19
C LEU A 8 -6.65 5.55 9.49
N THR A 9 -7.83 5.16 9.96
CA THR A 9 -8.24 3.75 10.10
C THR A 9 -8.42 3.09 8.73
N ALA A 10 -8.46 1.75 8.69
CA ALA A 10 -8.69 1.02 7.44
C ALA A 10 -10.00 1.44 6.74
N ALA A 11 -11.09 1.61 7.51
CA ALA A 11 -12.38 2.07 7.01
C ALA A 11 -12.30 3.48 6.41
N GLN A 12 -11.59 4.41 7.06
CA GLN A 12 -11.40 5.77 6.55
C GLN A 12 -10.55 5.81 5.28
N ARG A 13 -9.53 4.94 5.16
CA ARG A 13 -8.75 4.80 3.92
C ARG A 13 -9.60 4.24 2.79
N ALA A 14 -10.42 3.22 3.05
CA ALA A 14 -11.34 2.66 2.06
C ALA A 14 -12.36 3.70 1.58
N LEU A 15 -12.90 4.51 2.49
CA LEU A 15 -13.79 5.61 2.14
C LEU A 15 -13.09 6.67 1.27
N ALA A 16 -11.86 7.03 1.61
CA ALA A 16 -11.09 7.97 0.80
C ALA A 16 -10.82 7.45 -0.62
N GLN A 17 -10.56 6.15 -0.77
CA GLN A 17 -10.42 5.50 -2.08
C GLN A 17 -11.74 5.50 -2.85
N LEU A 18 -12.85 5.18 -2.19
CA LEU A 18 -14.20 5.21 -2.77
C LEU A 18 -14.54 6.61 -3.33
N LEU A 19 -14.19 7.65 -2.57
CA LEU A 19 -14.40 9.05 -2.95
C LEU A 19 -13.31 9.61 -3.87
N GLN A 20 -12.34 8.78 -4.28
CA GLN A 20 -11.19 9.15 -5.12
C GLN A 20 -10.46 10.40 -4.62
N VAL A 21 -10.35 10.54 -3.30
CA VAL A 21 -9.66 11.68 -2.71
C VAL A 21 -8.17 11.58 -3.06
N PRO A 22 -7.58 12.62 -3.69
CA PRO A 22 -6.15 12.62 -4.00
C PRO A 22 -5.31 12.37 -2.74
N PRO A 23 -4.40 11.38 -2.74
CA PRO A 23 -3.63 11.03 -1.55
C PRO A 23 -2.77 12.20 -1.07
N GLU A 24 -2.37 13.10 -1.96
CA GLU A 24 -1.55 14.26 -1.64
C GLU A 24 -2.32 15.29 -0.81
N LEU A 25 -3.63 15.42 -1.03
CA LEU A 25 -4.50 16.27 -0.22
C LEU A 25 -4.67 15.68 1.19
N LEU A 26 -4.77 14.36 1.32
CA LEU A 26 -4.84 13.72 2.64
C LEU A 26 -3.53 13.89 3.41
N MET A 27 -2.39 13.82 2.71
CA MET A 27 -1.08 14.06 3.32
C MET A 27 -0.92 15.51 3.78
N THR A 28 -1.32 16.51 2.97
CA THR A 28 -1.25 17.91 3.40
C THR A 28 -2.17 18.20 4.57
N VAL A 29 -3.39 17.65 4.56
CA VAL A 29 -4.31 17.77 5.70
C VAL A 29 -3.72 17.09 6.94
N ALA A 30 -3.05 15.95 6.80
CA ALA A 30 -2.38 15.26 7.91
C ALA A 30 -1.23 16.07 8.52
N LEU A 31 -0.45 16.81 7.72
CA LEU A 31 0.62 17.69 8.21
C LEU A 31 0.08 18.77 9.15
N HIS A 32 -1.11 19.28 8.84
CA HIS A 32 -1.78 20.35 9.61
C HIS A 32 -2.80 19.82 10.64
N SER A 33 -2.92 18.51 10.78
CA SER A 33 -3.83 17.87 11.71
C SER A 33 -3.13 17.61 13.05
N SER A 34 -3.75 18.05 14.13
CA SER A 34 -3.35 17.64 15.47
C SER A 34 -3.64 16.14 15.67
N ASP A 35 -2.83 15.49 16.52
CA ASP A 35 -3.15 14.15 16.95
C ASP A 35 -4.48 14.17 17.71
N ILE A 36 -5.30 13.13 17.54
CA ILE A 36 -6.48 12.96 18.39
C ILE A 36 -5.94 12.87 19.81
N PRO A 37 -6.33 13.79 20.72
CA PRO A 37 -5.94 13.65 22.12
C PRO A 37 -6.43 12.27 22.54
N LYS A 38 -5.49 11.38 22.90
CA LYS A 38 -5.83 10.09 23.48
C LYS A 38 -6.77 10.42 24.63
N GLN A 39 -8.00 9.93 24.57
CA GLN A 39 -8.96 10.05 25.65
C GLN A 39 -8.44 9.14 26.77
N THR A 40 -7.42 9.62 27.50
CA THR A 40 -6.73 8.90 28.58
C THR A 40 -7.44 9.06 29.91
N THR A 41 -8.47 9.90 29.96
CA THR A 41 -9.38 9.92 31.09
C THR A 41 -10.34 8.77 30.87
N LYS A 42 -10.05 7.63 31.52
CA LYS A 42 -11.07 6.63 31.83
C LYS A 42 -12.20 7.44 32.48
N ASP A 43 -13.31 7.62 31.77
CA ASP A 43 -14.42 8.47 32.22
C ASP A 43 -14.78 8.01 33.64
N ASP A 44 -14.44 8.83 34.65
CA ASP A 44 -14.67 8.49 36.05
C ASP A 44 -16.11 8.87 36.40
N PHE A 45 -17.04 8.11 35.80
CA PHE A 45 -18.46 8.33 35.98
C PHE A 45 -18.87 8.25 37.45
N ALA A 46 -18.14 7.50 38.29
CA ALA A 46 -18.42 7.43 39.72
C ALA A 46 -18.19 8.79 40.37
N ALA A 47 -17.01 9.41 40.16
CA ALA A 47 -16.72 10.75 40.67
C ALA A 47 -17.67 11.82 40.10
N TRP A 48 -18.05 11.71 38.82
CA TRP A 48 -18.95 12.69 38.19
C TRP A 48 -20.41 12.56 38.67
N VAL A 49 -20.86 11.35 39.02
CA VAL A 49 -22.18 11.14 39.60
C VAL A 49 -22.28 11.76 40.99
N GLU A 50 -21.19 11.80 41.77
CA GLU A 50 -21.17 12.47 43.07
C GLU A 50 -21.33 14.00 42.95
N LEU A 51 -20.81 14.60 41.87
CA LEU A 51 -20.96 16.02 41.56
C LEU A 51 -22.40 16.40 41.18
N LEU A 52 -23.26 15.45 40.79
CA LEU A 52 -24.66 15.76 40.51
C LEU A 52 -25.42 16.12 41.79
N PRO A 53 -26.29 17.14 41.76
CA PRO A 53 -27.24 17.40 42.84
C PRO A 53 -28.12 16.18 43.12
N GLN A 54 -28.44 15.93 44.39
CA GLN A 54 -29.26 14.78 44.81
C GLN A 54 -30.62 14.72 44.10
N LYS A 55 -31.22 15.89 43.81
CA LYS A 55 -32.47 16.01 43.05
C LYS A 55 -32.34 15.50 41.61
N ARG A 56 -31.21 15.79 40.95
CA ARG A 56 -30.91 15.31 39.58
C ARG A 56 -30.66 13.82 39.56
N ARG A 57 -29.90 13.28 40.53
CA ARG A 57 -29.69 11.83 40.66
C ARG A 57 -31.02 11.08 40.82
N SER A 58 -31.89 11.58 41.69
CA SER A 58 -33.21 10.98 41.93
C SER A 58 -34.12 11.03 40.70
N ASP A 59 -34.11 12.15 39.97
CA ASP A 59 -34.85 12.30 38.70
C ASP A 59 -34.40 11.26 37.66
N TYR A 60 -33.08 11.09 37.49
CA TYR A 60 -32.53 10.07 36.59
C TYR A 60 -32.91 8.65 36.98
N LEU A 61 -32.92 8.31 38.28
CA LEU A 61 -33.35 7.00 38.76
C LEU A 61 -34.85 6.75 38.49
N VAL A 62 -35.70 7.76 38.67
CA VAL A 62 -37.14 7.66 38.37
C VAL A 62 -37.37 7.50 36.86
N ARG A 63 -36.65 8.25 36.03
CA ARG A 63 -36.73 8.14 34.56
C ARG A 63 -36.20 6.80 34.06
N LEU A 64 -35.17 6.26 34.71
CA LEU A 64 -34.65 4.92 34.44
C LEU A 64 -35.67 3.83 34.79
N ALA A 65 -36.34 3.96 35.93
CA ALA A 65 -37.43 3.05 36.33
C ALA A 65 -38.61 3.07 35.35
N ARG A 66 -38.82 4.19 34.64
CA ARG A 66 -39.82 4.34 33.58
C ARG A 66 -39.34 3.85 32.20
N ASN A 67 -38.12 3.32 32.11
CA ASN A 67 -37.49 2.82 30.89
C ASN A 67 -37.50 3.84 29.74
N GLU A 68 -37.19 5.11 30.05
CA GLU A 68 -37.14 6.17 29.04
C GLU A 68 -36.06 5.89 27.98
N PRO A 69 -36.42 5.87 26.69
CA PRO A 69 -35.47 5.56 25.62
C PRO A 69 -34.43 6.68 25.47
N GLY A 70 -33.15 6.31 25.42
CA GLY A 70 -32.05 7.26 25.21
C GLY A 70 -31.57 8.00 26.47
N LEU A 71 -32.15 7.68 27.65
CA LEU A 71 -31.74 8.27 28.93
C LEU A 71 -30.25 8.09 29.23
N SER A 72 -29.69 6.93 28.88
CA SER A 72 -28.26 6.63 29.04
C SER A 72 -27.37 7.62 28.27
N ARG A 73 -27.76 7.98 27.04
CA ARG A 73 -27.01 8.95 26.21
C ARG A 73 -27.08 10.35 26.81
N LEU A 74 -28.24 10.76 27.32
CA LEU A 74 -28.42 12.05 27.99
C LEU A 74 -27.57 12.15 29.27
N LEU A 75 -27.63 11.11 30.11
CA LEU A 75 -26.86 11.04 31.36
C LEU A 75 -25.35 11.08 31.10
N ILE A 76 -24.85 10.29 30.14
CA ILE A 76 -23.43 10.28 29.76
C ILE A 76 -22.99 11.67 29.26
N LYS A 77 -23.84 12.36 28.49
CA LYS A 77 -23.55 13.72 28.00
C LYS A 77 -23.41 14.71 29.16
N GLU A 78 -24.38 14.73 30.07
CA GLU A 78 -24.37 15.65 31.23
C GLU A 78 -23.20 15.37 32.17
N LEU A 79 -22.91 14.09 32.46
CA LEU A 79 -21.74 13.70 33.27
C LEU A 79 -20.42 14.15 32.63
N ARG A 80 -20.30 14.06 31.31
CA ARG A 80 -19.11 14.48 30.57
C ARG A 80 -18.98 16.01 30.50
N GLU A 81 -20.09 16.75 30.53
CA GLU A 81 -20.07 18.22 30.65
C GLU A 81 -19.61 18.66 32.04
N LEU A 82 -20.05 17.96 33.10
CA LEU A 82 -19.64 18.21 34.48
C LEU A 82 -18.19 17.80 34.78
N GLY A 83 -17.75 16.69 34.19
CA GLY A 83 -16.43 16.10 34.41
C GLY A 83 -15.29 16.69 33.59
N GLN A 84 -15.61 17.53 32.60
CA GLN A 84 -14.58 18.21 31.82
C GLN A 84 -14.09 19.45 32.57
N PRO A 85 -12.78 19.56 32.86
CA PRO A 85 -12.24 20.84 33.30
C PRO A 85 -12.48 21.86 32.19
N ALA A 86 -12.95 23.06 32.56
CA ALA A 86 -13.24 24.18 31.65
C ALA A 86 -12.08 24.56 30.70
N ASN A 87 -10.89 24.01 30.93
CA ASN A 87 -9.67 24.22 30.15
C ASN A 87 -9.48 23.26 28.95
N LYS A 88 -10.43 22.37 28.62
CA LYS A 88 -10.34 21.51 27.42
C LYS A 88 -11.22 21.96 26.25
N ALA A 89 -12.07 22.96 26.44
CA ALA A 89 -12.95 23.45 25.37
C ALA A 89 -12.24 24.32 24.33
N ASP A 90 -11.08 24.93 24.65
CA ASP A 90 -10.49 25.99 23.81
C ASP A 90 -9.09 25.72 23.24
N SER A 91 -8.46 24.57 23.49
CA SER A 91 -7.12 24.29 22.95
C SER A 91 -7.11 23.21 21.86
N THR A 92 -8.15 23.15 21.03
CA THR A 92 -7.92 22.69 19.66
C THR A 92 -7.82 23.98 18.87
N GLU A 93 -6.60 24.53 18.77
CA GLU A 93 -6.28 25.55 17.77
C GLU A 93 -6.75 25.00 16.43
N ASN A 94 -7.95 25.37 16.06
CA ASN A 94 -8.59 24.85 14.87
C ASN A 94 -7.98 25.67 13.75
N ILE A 95 -6.76 25.28 13.33
CA ILE A 95 -6.02 25.99 12.30
C ILE A 95 -6.93 26.03 11.07
N ARG A 96 -7.43 27.22 10.75
CA ARG A 96 -8.29 27.47 9.59
C ARG A 96 -7.37 27.76 8.42
N ILE A 97 -7.07 26.73 7.64
CA ILE A 97 -6.27 26.87 6.42
C ILE A 97 -7.24 26.94 5.24
N ALA A 98 -7.05 27.93 4.38
CA ALA A 98 -7.80 28.04 3.14
C ALA A 98 -7.51 26.83 2.25
N TYR A 99 -8.55 26.29 1.61
CA TYR A 99 -8.43 25.15 0.69
C TYR A 99 -7.45 25.43 -0.46
N SER A 100 -7.40 26.67 -0.94
CA SER A 100 -6.45 27.11 -1.99
C SER A 100 -4.99 26.93 -1.57
N THR A 101 -4.66 27.23 -0.31
CA THR A 101 -3.31 27.03 0.25
C THR A 101 -2.96 25.55 0.33
N LEU A 102 -3.87 24.72 0.81
CA LEU A 102 -3.69 23.26 0.86
C LEU A 102 -3.51 22.65 -0.54
N LEU A 103 -4.26 23.16 -1.52
CA LEU A 103 -4.17 22.69 -2.91
C LEU A 103 -2.83 23.10 -3.56
N ALA A 104 -2.32 24.28 -3.24
CA ALA A 104 -1.00 24.71 -3.69
C ALA A 104 0.12 23.86 -3.07
N GLU A 105 0.01 23.56 -1.77
CA GLU A 105 0.95 22.67 -1.07
C GLU A 105 0.86 21.22 -1.57
N SER A 106 -0.35 20.73 -1.87
CA SER A 106 -0.54 19.35 -2.31
C SER A 106 0.11 19.07 -3.66
N LYS A 107 0.19 20.07 -4.55
CA LYS A 107 0.97 19.95 -5.79
C LYS A 107 2.45 19.71 -5.52
N ARG A 108 3.04 20.39 -4.54
CA ARG A 108 4.44 20.18 -4.14
C ARG A 108 4.65 18.80 -3.51
N VAL A 109 3.68 18.34 -2.72
CA VAL A 109 3.69 17.00 -2.13
C VAL A 109 3.55 15.93 -3.22
N LYS A 110 2.72 16.18 -4.23
CA LYS A 110 2.53 15.30 -5.39
C LYS A 110 3.83 15.00 -6.11
N GLU A 111 4.58 16.04 -6.46
CA GLU A 111 5.85 15.85 -7.16
C GLU A 111 6.87 15.05 -6.33
N LYS A 112 6.87 15.21 -5.01
CA LYS A 112 7.73 14.43 -4.10
C LYS A 112 7.27 12.98 -4.04
N TYR A 113 5.97 12.75 -3.94
CA TYR A 113 5.39 11.42 -3.88
C TYR A 113 5.56 10.65 -5.20
N GLU A 114 5.35 11.30 -6.34
CA GLU A 114 5.59 10.72 -7.66
C GLU A 114 7.08 10.42 -7.89
N ARG A 115 7.99 11.25 -7.37
CA ARG A 115 9.43 10.93 -7.37
C ARG A 115 9.73 9.72 -6.50
N ALA A 116 9.26 9.70 -5.26
CA ALA A 116 9.47 8.59 -4.33
C ALA A 116 8.90 7.26 -4.87
N LYS A 117 7.70 7.28 -5.46
CA LYS A 117 7.08 6.10 -6.08
C LYS A 117 7.90 5.60 -7.27
N ARG A 118 8.40 6.51 -8.13
CA ARG A 118 9.29 6.13 -9.24
C ARG A 118 10.60 5.55 -8.74
N GLU A 119 11.19 6.13 -7.68
CA GLU A 119 12.40 5.58 -7.07
C GLU A 119 12.16 4.19 -6.46
N GLU A 120 11.03 3.97 -5.80
CA GLU A 120 10.68 2.67 -5.22
C GLU A 120 10.45 1.61 -6.31
N GLU A 121 9.74 1.97 -7.38
CA GLU A 121 9.54 1.09 -8.54
C GLU A 121 10.87 0.76 -9.24
N GLN A 122 11.75 1.76 -9.39
CA GLN A 122 13.10 1.54 -9.90
C GLN A 122 13.91 0.62 -8.98
N ARG A 123 13.89 0.84 -7.66
CA ARG A 123 14.58 -0.01 -6.68
C ARG A 123 14.05 -1.44 -6.70
N ALA A 124 12.73 -1.62 -6.75
CA ALA A 124 12.11 -2.93 -6.84
C ALA A 124 12.52 -3.65 -8.13
N ARG A 125 12.52 -2.93 -9.26
CA ARG A 125 13.00 -3.45 -10.55
C ARG A 125 14.47 -3.87 -10.48
N LEU A 126 15.32 -3.03 -9.90
CA LEU A 126 16.74 -3.32 -9.72
C LEU A 126 16.98 -4.52 -8.79
N GLN A 127 16.24 -4.62 -7.69
CA GLN A 127 16.29 -5.76 -6.79
C GLN A 127 15.84 -7.04 -7.48
N HIS A 128 14.79 -6.97 -8.30
CA HIS A 128 14.33 -8.10 -9.09
C HIS A 128 15.38 -8.56 -10.11
N MET A 129 15.98 -7.61 -10.85
CA MET A 129 17.07 -7.92 -11.79
C MET A 129 18.29 -8.51 -11.09
N LYS A 130 18.65 -7.99 -9.91
CA LYS A 130 19.74 -8.52 -9.09
C LYS A 130 19.43 -9.94 -8.59
N ASN A 131 18.19 -10.19 -8.14
CA ASN A 131 17.78 -11.52 -7.70
C ASN A 131 17.90 -12.55 -8.83
N ILE A 132 17.45 -12.20 -10.04
CA ILE A 132 17.61 -13.06 -11.22
C ILE A 132 19.10 -13.28 -11.53
N HIS A 133 19.94 -12.24 -11.39
CA HIS A 133 21.40 -12.35 -11.59
C HIS A 133 22.03 -13.32 -10.58
N ASP A 134 21.70 -13.18 -9.29
CA ASP A 134 22.22 -14.05 -8.23
C ASP A 134 21.74 -15.52 -8.38
N HIS A 135 20.53 -15.73 -8.91
CA HIS A 135 19.89 -17.05 -9.07
C HIS A 135 19.80 -17.50 -10.53
N GLN A 136 20.70 -17.05 -11.42
CA GLN A 136 20.64 -17.37 -12.85
C GLN A 136 20.48 -18.88 -13.10
N SER A 137 21.20 -19.72 -12.36
CA SER A 137 21.16 -21.18 -12.52
C SER A 137 19.78 -21.78 -12.26
N ASP A 138 19.04 -21.26 -11.29
CA ASP A 138 17.68 -21.73 -10.99
C ASP A 138 16.70 -21.32 -12.10
N TYR A 139 16.84 -20.10 -12.62
CA TYR A 139 16.04 -19.62 -13.76
C TYR A 139 16.29 -20.45 -15.02
N TRP A 140 17.55 -20.82 -15.30
CA TRP A 140 17.89 -21.72 -16.39
C TRP A 140 17.31 -23.12 -16.21
N TYR A 141 17.35 -23.66 -14.98
CA TYR A 141 16.74 -24.96 -14.67
C TYR A 141 15.22 -24.92 -14.83
N GLN A 142 14.55 -23.87 -14.36
CA GLN A 142 13.11 -23.69 -14.54
C GLN A 142 12.72 -23.58 -16.02
N ALA A 143 13.49 -22.84 -16.82
CA ALA A 143 13.27 -22.74 -18.27
C ALA A 143 13.40 -24.12 -18.95
N ASP A 144 14.38 -24.93 -18.55
CA ASP A 144 14.54 -26.30 -19.04
C ASP A 144 13.37 -27.21 -18.65
N GLN A 145 12.96 -27.18 -17.37
CA GLN A 145 11.79 -27.95 -16.89
C GLN A 145 10.50 -27.56 -17.62
N ALA A 146 10.27 -26.26 -17.80
CA ALA A 146 9.12 -25.75 -18.53
C ALA A 146 9.13 -26.19 -20.01
N ALA A 147 10.31 -26.19 -20.64
CA ALA A 147 10.46 -26.72 -22.00
C ALA A 147 10.19 -28.23 -22.06
N ILE A 148 10.67 -29.03 -21.09
CA ILE A 148 10.53 -30.49 -21.04
C ILE A 148 9.06 -30.93 -20.91
N ARG A 149 8.20 -30.13 -20.26
CA ARG A 149 6.76 -30.45 -20.08
C ARG A 149 5.99 -30.62 -21.40
N LYS A 150 6.52 -30.14 -22.53
CA LYS A 150 5.92 -30.27 -23.89
C LYS A 150 4.48 -29.75 -23.98
N THR A 151 4.09 -28.80 -23.13
CA THR A 151 2.78 -28.15 -23.17
C THR A 151 2.89 -26.75 -23.77
N SER A 152 1.79 -26.22 -24.30
CA SER A 152 1.75 -24.84 -24.77
C SER A 152 2.11 -23.86 -23.64
N THR A 153 1.55 -24.04 -22.45
CA THR A 153 1.83 -23.17 -21.30
C THR A 153 3.29 -23.27 -20.84
N GLY A 154 3.89 -24.46 -20.88
CA GLY A 154 5.30 -24.67 -20.54
C GLY A 154 6.25 -24.00 -21.53
N TYR A 155 5.92 -24.00 -22.82
CA TYR A 155 6.69 -23.23 -23.80
C TYR A 155 6.56 -21.71 -23.59
N ASP A 156 5.38 -21.21 -23.25
CA ASP A 156 5.21 -19.77 -22.95
C ASP A 156 6.00 -19.36 -21.70
N GLU A 157 5.97 -20.19 -20.66
CA GLU A 157 6.74 -20.02 -19.42
C GLU A 157 8.25 -20.05 -19.69
N ALA A 158 8.75 -21.03 -20.44
CA ALA A 158 10.15 -21.10 -20.82
C ALA A 158 10.60 -19.86 -21.60
N THR A 159 9.77 -19.41 -22.56
CA THR A 159 10.07 -18.22 -23.37
C THR A 159 10.12 -16.97 -22.49
N ARG A 160 9.21 -16.83 -21.53
CA ARG A 160 9.18 -15.71 -20.57
C ARG A 160 10.45 -15.68 -19.71
N LEU A 161 10.83 -16.80 -19.10
CA LEU A 161 12.03 -16.89 -18.25
C LEU A 161 13.30 -16.54 -19.02
N LEU A 162 13.40 -16.96 -20.30
CA LEU A 162 14.53 -16.62 -21.16
C LEU A 162 14.58 -15.12 -21.51
N VAL A 163 13.42 -14.45 -21.62
CA VAL A 163 13.36 -12.99 -21.84
C VAL A 163 13.86 -12.26 -20.59
N GLU A 164 13.39 -12.67 -19.41
CA GLU A 164 13.85 -12.10 -18.13
C GLU A 164 15.37 -12.27 -17.95
N LEU A 165 15.92 -13.45 -18.28
CA LEU A 165 17.37 -13.68 -18.26
C LEU A 165 18.14 -12.82 -19.28
N ARG A 166 17.59 -12.61 -20.49
CA ARG A 166 18.22 -11.73 -21.50
C ARG A 166 18.24 -10.28 -21.04
N GLU A 167 17.13 -9.78 -20.49
CA GLU A 167 17.05 -8.40 -19.97
C GLU A 167 18.07 -8.16 -18.85
N VAL A 168 18.26 -9.15 -17.98
CA VAL A 168 19.27 -9.10 -16.91
C VAL A 168 20.69 -9.13 -17.50
N ALA A 169 20.96 -10.00 -18.47
CA ALA A 169 22.26 -10.05 -19.14
C ALA A 169 22.61 -8.74 -19.87
N GLU A 170 21.62 -8.09 -20.52
CA GLU A 170 21.79 -6.78 -21.14
C GLU A 170 22.10 -5.70 -20.10
N TYR A 171 21.44 -5.74 -18.94
CA TYR A 171 21.65 -4.80 -17.84
C TYR A 171 23.04 -4.92 -17.20
N PHE A 172 23.55 -6.14 -17.02
CA PHE A 172 24.87 -6.41 -16.42
C PHE A 172 26.01 -6.50 -17.45
N HIS A 173 25.74 -6.22 -18.73
CA HIS A 173 26.70 -6.37 -19.83
C HIS A 173 27.27 -7.79 -20.01
N GLU A 174 26.52 -8.82 -19.62
CA GLU A 174 26.88 -10.25 -19.70
C GLU A 174 26.23 -10.95 -20.91
N THR A 175 25.87 -10.19 -21.94
CA THR A 175 25.14 -10.70 -23.11
C THR A 175 25.86 -11.85 -23.82
N GLU A 176 27.19 -11.86 -23.83
CA GLU A 176 27.98 -12.95 -24.45
C GLU A 176 27.87 -14.28 -23.70
N GLU A 177 27.97 -14.23 -22.37
CA GLU A 177 27.81 -15.42 -21.51
C GLU A 177 26.38 -15.96 -21.59
N PHE A 178 25.39 -15.07 -21.62
CA PHE A 178 24.01 -15.44 -21.89
C PHE A 178 23.86 -16.15 -23.24
N GLN A 179 24.45 -15.62 -24.31
CA GLN A 179 24.35 -16.24 -25.64
C GLN A 179 25.01 -17.63 -25.69
N LYS A 180 26.18 -17.80 -25.06
CA LYS A 180 26.85 -19.11 -24.96
C LYS A 180 25.95 -20.12 -24.24
N ARG A 181 25.39 -19.73 -23.09
CA ARG A 181 24.51 -20.59 -22.29
C ARG A 181 23.18 -20.89 -22.98
N PHE A 182 22.62 -19.90 -23.67
CA PHE A 182 21.42 -20.05 -24.49
C PHE A 182 21.63 -21.04 -25.64
N ARG A 183 22.75 -20.96 -26.35
CA ARG A 183 23.08 -21.94 -27.41
C ARG A 183 23.16 -23.35 -26.87
N ASN A 184 23.82 -23.54 -25.73
CA ASN A 184 23.91 -24.86 -25.07
C ASN A 184 22.53 -25.38 -24.64
N TRP A 185 21.67 -24.51 -24.13
CA TRP A 185 20.28 -24.84 -23.77
C TRP A 185 19.44 -25.19 -25.01
N LEU A 186 19.70 -24.57 -26.16
CA LEU A 186 18.94 -24.78 -27.39
C LEU A 186 19.20 -26.16 -28.04
N ILE A 187 20.43 -26.70 -27.93
CA ILE A 187 20.82 -27.99 -28.53
C ILE A 187 19.83 -29.13 -28.22
N PRO A 188 19.51 -29.46 -26.95
CA PRO A 188 18.56 -30.53 -26.62
C PRO A 188 17.11 -30.22 -27.04
N HIS A 189 16.75 -28.94 -27.23
CA HIS A 189 15.40 -28.50 -27.57
C HIS A 189 15.21 -28.17 -29.06
N SER A 190 16.26 -28.30 -29.88
CA SER A 190 16.28 -28.01 -31.33
C SER A 190 15.23 -28.77 -32.15
N ARG A 191 14.79 -29.95 -31.68
CA ARG A 191 13.75 -30.77 -32.35
C ARG A 191 12.31 -30.30 -32.06
N ARG A 192 12.12 -29.15 -31.41
CA ARG A 192 10.80 -28.65 -30.96
C ARG A 192 10.38 -27.39 -31.73
N PRO A 193 9.71 -27.52 -32.89
CA PRO A 193 9.43 -26.38 -33.77
C PRO A 193 8.52 -25.32 -33.13
N ALA A 194 7.57 -25.71 -32.28
CA ALA A 194 6.66 -24.79 -31.60
C ALA A 194 7.37 -23.86 -30.61
N LEU A 195 8.41 -24.35 -29.92
CA LEU A 195 9.23 -23.56 -29.01
C LEU A 195 10.16 -22.62 -29.79
N LEU A 196 10.77 -23.11 -30.88
CA LEU A 196 11.62 -22.31 -31.75
C LEU A 196 10.85 -21.14 -32.39
N GLN A 197 9.61 -21.37 -32.80
CA GLN A 197 8.76 -20.32 -33.37
C GLN A 197 8.53 -19.18 -32.35
N ARG A 198 8.20 -19.51 -31.09
CA ARG A 198 7.97 -18.51 -30.04
C ARG A 198 9.23 -17.73 -29.67
N LEU A 199 10.38 -18.40 -29.68
CA LEU A 199 11.68 -17.74 -29.48
C LEU A 199 12.02 -16.78 -30.64
N ARG A 200 11.64 -17.14 -31.87
CA ARG A 200 11.78 -16.27 -33.06
C ARG A 200 10.88 -15.06 -32.99
N ASP A 201 9.64 -15.23 -32.56
CA ASP A 201 8.69 -14.12 -32.36
C ASP A 201 9.19 -13.13 -31.28
N ARG A 202 9.97 -13.62 -30.30
CA ARG A 202 10.61 -12.81 -29.25
C ARG A 202 12.03 -12.32 -29.61
N LYS A 203 12.44 -12.43 -30.88
CA LYS A 203 13.72 -11.98 -31.44
C LYS A 203 14.95 -12.55 -30.70
N PHE A 204 14.93 -13.83 -30.31
CA PHE A 204 16.14 -14.47 -29.78
C PHE A 204 17.16 -14.74 -30.89
N PRO A 205 18.47 -14.55 -30.63
CA PRO A 205 19.51 -14.87 -31.60
C PRO A 205 19.66 -16.39 -31.72
N PHE A 206 19.32 -16.94 -32.89
CA PHE A 206 19.61 -18.34 -33.22
C PHE A 206 20.98 -18.45 -33.88
N PRO A 207 21.78 -19.47 -33.56
CA PRO A 207 22.96 -19.77 -34.37
C PRO A 207 22.50 -20.12 -35.80
N GLU A 208 23.08 -19.47 -36.80
CA GLU A 208 22.98 -19.91 -38.20
C GLU A 208 23.45 -21.37 -38.27
N ALA A 209 22.68 -22.19 -38.99
CA ALA A 209 23.02 -23.58 -39.23
C ALA A 209 24.41 -23.67 -39.89
N PRO A 210 25.25 -24.67 -39.56
CA PRO A 210 26.45 -24.90 -40.36
C PRO A 210 26.01 -25.20 -41.79
N GLU A 211 26.43 -24.35 -42.73
CA GLU A 211 26.37 -24.64 -44.16
C GLU A 211 27.05 -25.99 -44.41
N VAL A 212 26.31 -26.88 -45.07
CA VAL A 212 26.82 -28.16 -45.61
C VAL A 212 27.34 -27.90 -47.01
#